data_AF-A0A383CKE2-F1
#
_entry.id   AF-A0A383CKE2-F1
#
_cell.length_a   1.000
_cell.length_b   1.000
_cell.length_c   1.000
_cell.angle_alpha   90.00
_cell.angle_beta   90.00
_cell.angle_gamma   90.00
#
_symmetry.space_group_name_H-M   'P 1'
#
loop_
_entity.id
_entity.type
_entity.pdbx_description
1 polymer ?
#
loop_
_entity_poly.entity_id
_entity_poly.type
_entity_poly.pdbx_seq_one_letter_code
_entity_poly.pdbx_strand_id
1 'polypeptide(L)'
;WALKMSDNPNLDEDEAEVLYTGLHHAREPMSYMNLFYYMNWLVENYGTDQMANDILDNRELWFIPAFNVDGLIYNQEIAPNGGGMQRKNRRETCNGDGADGIDLNRNYSFMWGLDDQGSSPDGCSETYRGTGPFSEPETSAMSVFVEQHNFPIALNYHSYSNLLLYPFGYTYDNPMEEEDLNTFIEIGQELVSVNGYELGTGPDLLYPVNGEACDWMYGVHGIFAYTPEVGSSQDGFWPS
;
A
#
# COMPACT_ATOMS: atom_id res chain seq x y z
N TRP A 1 3.73 -13.63 -0.93
CA TRP A 1 3.85 -14.29 0.39
C TRP A 1 3.30 -13.35 1.44
N ALA A 2 2.62 -13.89 2.45
CA ALA A 2 2.22 -13.15 3.64
C ALA A 2 2.98 -13.72 4.85
N LEU A 3 3.29 -12.87 5.83
CA LEU A 3 3.88 -13.25 7.11
C LEU A 3 3.00 -12.74 8.24
N LYS A 4 2.74 -13.59 9.24
CA LYS A 4 2.09 -13.21 10.50
C LYS A 4 3.16 -13.08 11.59
N MET A 5 3.12 -12.00 12.36
CA MET A 5 3.93 -11.79 13.56
C MET A 5 3.02 -11.50 14.76
N SER A 6 3.16 -12.32 15.80
CA SER A 6 2.42 -12.31 17.08
C SER A 6 3.18 -13.24 18.04
N ASP A 7 2.91 -13.20 19.34
CA ASP A 7 3.48 -14.10 20.34
C ASP A 7 3.10 -15.57 20.12
N ASN A 8 1.87 -15.84 19.62
CA ASN A 8 1.39 -17.17 19.23
C ASN A 8 1.05 -17.24 17.73
N PRO A 9 2.03 -17.10 16.82
CA PRO A 9 1.77 -16.81 15.39
C PRO A 9 1.13 -17.97 14.59
N ASN A 10 0.91 -19.13 15.21
CA ASN A 10 0.22 -20.28 14.61
C ASN A 10 -1.24 -20.41 15.07
N LEU A 11 -1.68 -19.57 16.01
CA LEU A 11 -3.05 -19.51 16.50
C LEU A 11 -3.70 -18.25 15.94
N ASP A 12 -5.03 -18.29 15.84
CA ASP A 12 -5.88 -17.14 15.56
C ASP A 12 -6.51 -16.75 16.90
N GLU A 13 -6.07 -15.61 17.45
CA GLU A 13 -6.44 -15.14 18.79
C GLU A 13 -7.44 -13.98 18.72
N ASP A 14 -8.10 -13.67 19.83
CA ASP A 14 -9.01 -12.51 19.92
C ASP A 14 -8.20 -11.22 20.09
N GLU A 15 -7.36 -10.93 19.10
CA GLU A 15 -6.44 -9.79 19.04
C GLU A 15 -6.72 -8.94 17.81
N ALA A 16 -6.43 -7.63 17.91
CA ALA A 16 -6.59 -6.75 16.77
C ALA A 16 -5.53 -7.03 15.71
N GLU A 17 -5.98 -7.27 14.48
CA GLU A 17 -5.11 -7.48 13.34
C GLU A 17 -4.65 -6.16 12.71
N VAL A 18 -3.46 -6.13 12.09
CA VAL A 18 -2.99 -4.98 11.30
C VAL A 18 -2.34 -5.45 10.02
N LEU A 19 -2.75 -4.88 8.88
CA LEU A 19 -2.20 -5.22 7.58
C LEU A 19 -1.14 -4.21 7.12
N TYR A 20 0.01 -4.71 6.68
CA TYR A 20 1.08 -3.94 6.07
C TYR A 20 1.41 -4.52 4.70
N THR A 21 1.35 -3.69 3.66
CA THR A 21 1.68 -4.12 2.31
C THR A 21 2.72 -3.20 1.71
N GLY A 22 3.60 -3.73 0.87
CA GLY A 22 4.54 -2.92 0.11
C GLY A 22 4.54 -3.34 -1.35
N LEU A 23 5.18 -2.49 -2.17
CA LEU A 23 5.49 -2.82 -3.55
C LEU A 23 4.27 -3.08 -4.43
N HIS A 24 3.19 -2.31 -4.27
CA HIS A 24 2.16 -2.22 -5.30
C HIS A 24 2.76 -1.74 -6.63
N HIS A 25 3.67 -0.76 -6.56
CA HIS A 25 4.48 -0.36 -7.70
C HIS A 25 5.89 -0.95 -7.60
N ALA A 26 6.32 -1.63 -8.66
CA ALA A 26 7.58 -2.38 -8.67
C ALA A 26 8.85 -1.52 -8.61
N ARG A 27 8.76 -0.23 -8.96
CA ARG A 27 9.88 0.73 -8.87
C ARG A 27 10.03 1.34 -7.48
N GLU A 28 9.29 0.89 -6.49
CA GLU A 28 9.25 1.49 -5.14
C GLU A 28 9.86 0.54 -4.10
N PRO A 29 11.14 0.12 -4.24
CA PRO A 29 11.75 -0.86 -3.36
C PRO A 29 11.82 -0.39 -1.89
N MET A 30 11.82 0.91 -1.64
CA MET A 30 11.83 1.43 -0.27
C MET A 30 10.54 1.13 0.50
N SER A 31 9.42 0.94 -0.20
CA SER A 31 8.15 0.53 0.43
C SER A 31 8.30 -0.81 1.16
N TYR A 32 8.80 -1.84 0.48
CA TYR A 32 8.95 -3.18 1.08
C TYR A 32 10.16 -3.29 2.00
N MET A 33 11.24 -2.54 1.73
CA MET A 33 12.41 -2.51 2.61
C MET A 33 12.08 -1.92 3.98
N ASN A 34 11.20 -0.91 4.05
CA ASN A 34 10.72 -0.37 5.32
C ASN A 34 9.98 -1.44 6.14
N LEU A 35 9.14 -2.25 5.50
CA LEU A 35 8.46 -3.35 6.17
C LEU A 35 9.43 -4.42 6.71
N PHE A 36 10.46 -4.79 5.95
CA PHE A 36 11.51 -5.68 6.45
C PHE A 36 12.29 -5.09 7.62
N TYR A 37 12.56 -3.79 7.60
CA TYR A 37 13.21 -3.11 8.73
C TYR A 37 12.33 -3.15 9.98
N TYR A 38 11.04 -2.90 9.85
CA TYR A 38 10.11 -2.97 10.97
C TYR A 38 9.99 -4.40 11.53
N MET A 39 9.83 -5.41 10.67
CA MET A 39 9.84 -6.81 11.08
C MET A 39 11.14 -7.18 11.82
N ASN A 40 12.31 -6.73 11.32
CA ASN A 40 13.59 -6.99 11.97
C ASN A 40 13.67 -6.33 13.35
N TRP A 41 13.21 -5.07 13.47
CA TRP A 41 13.18 -4.36 14.75
C TRP A 41 12.31 -5.09 15.77
N LEU A 42 11.11 -5.56 15.39
CA LEU A 42 10.24 -6.33 16.26
C LEU A 42 10.93 -7.60 16.79
N VAL A 43 11.55 -8.39 15.90
CA VAL A 43 12.23 -9.63 16.29
C VAL A 43 13.45 -9.37 17.18
N GLU A 44 14.28 -8.38 16.84
CA GLU A 44 15.50 -8.09 17.60
C GLU A 44 15.21 -7.54 19.00
N ASN A 45 14.06 -6.90 19.19
CA ASN A 45 13.70 -6.24 20.44
C ASN A 45 12.70 -7.05 21.28
N TYR A 46 12.08 -8.10 20.74
CA TYR A 46 11.19 -8.97 21.50
C TYR A 46 11.93 -9.65 22.67
N GLY A 47 11.31 -9.59 23.85
CA GLY A 47 11.88 -10.03 25.13
C GLY A 47 12.82 -9.03 25.81
N THR A 48 13.11 -7.88 25.19
CA THR A 48 14.04 -6.87 25.74
C THR A 48 13.50 -5.44 25.77
N ASP A 49 12.69 -5.05 24.78
CA ASP A 49 12.03 -3.76 24.71
C ASP A 49 10.54 -3.88 25.03
N GLN A 50 10.03 -2.99 25.89
CA GLN A 50 8.63 -3.05 26.31
C GLN A 50 7.65 -2.80 25.15
N MET A 51 7.98 -1.89 24.23
CA MET A 51 7.08 -1.58 23.11
C MET A 51 7.02 -2.74 22.12
N ALA A 52 8.15 -3.37 21.82
CA ALA A 52 8.15 -4.56 20.96
C ALA A 52 7.33 -5.71 21.58
N ASN A 53 7.43 -5.91 22.90
CA ASN A 53 6.62 -6.90 23.63
C ASN A 53 5.14 -6.53 23.57
N ASP A 54 4.78 -5.30 23.93
CA ASP A 54 3.38 -4.87 23.95
C ASP A 54 2.71 -5.01 22.58
N ILE A 55 3.46 -4.76 21.50
CA ILE A 55 2.96 -4.96 20.13
C ILE A 55 2.76 -6.45 19.83
N LEU A 56 3.77 -7.30 20.02
CA LEU A 56 3.70 -8.70 19.62
C LEU A 56 2.81 -9.56 20.53
N ASP A 57 2.70 -9.21 21.81
CA ASP A 57 1.89 -9.93 22.81
C ASP A 57 0.40 -9.52 22.79
N ASN A 58 -0.01 -8.57 21.93
CA ASN A 58 -1.39 -8.08 21.90
C ASN A 58 -1.93 -7.82 20.48
N ARG A 59 -1.19 -8.16 19.41
CA ARG A 59 -1.56 -7.88 18.02
C ARG A 59 -1.13 -8.99 17.09
N GLU A 60 -1.94 -9.17 16.06
CA GLU A 60 -1.61 -9.99 14.90
C GLU A 60 -1.20 -9.11 13.72
N LEU A 61 0.11 -9.00 13.47
CA LEU A 61 0.64 -8.18 12.38
C LEU A 61 0.81 -9.03 11.12
N TRP A 62 0.13 -8.63 10.04
CA TRP A 62 0.22 -9.28 8.74
C TRP A 62 1.03 -8.45 7.76
N PHE A 63 2.08 -9.03 7.18
CA PHE A 63 2.97 -8.38 6.22
C PHE A 63 2.90 -9.05 4.85
N ILE A 64 2.62 -8.26 3.82
CA ILE A 64 2.75 -8.64 2.40
C ILE A 64 3.77 -7.68 1.75
N PRO A 65 5.07 -7.88 2.00
CA PRO A 65 6.08 -6.88 1.64
C PRO A 65 6.29 -6.76 0.12
N ALA A 66 6.33 -7.87 -0.61
CA ALA A 66 6.51 -7.87 -2.05
C ALA A 66 5.20 -8.26 -2.75
N PHE A 67 4.31 -7.29 -2.93
CA PHE A 67 3.02 -7.52 -3.59
C PHE A 67 3.17 -7.72 -5.12
N ASN A 68 3.94 -6.86 -5.79
CA ASN A 68 4.26 -6.96 -7.22
C ASN A 68 5.63 -7.62 -7.45
N VAL A 69 5.72 -8.94 -7.22
CA VAL A 69 6.98 -9.69 -7.35
C VAL A 69 7.50 -9.72 -8.78
N ASP A 70 6.61 -9.89 -9.77
CA ASP A 70 7.02 -10.00 -11.17
C ASP A 70 7.62 -8.68 -11.68
N GLY A 71 7.02 -7.55 -11.33
CA GLY A 71 7.55 -6.24 -11.68
C GLY A 71 8.89 -5.97 -11.00
N LEU A 72 9.06 -6.41 -9.74
CA LEU A 72 10.34 -6.28 -9.03
C LEU A 72 11.46 -7.05 -9.72
N ILE A 73 11.21 -8.33 -10.06
CA ILE A 73 12.18 -9.18 -10.75
C ILE A 73 12.55 -8.55 -12.09
N TYR A 74 11.56 -8.06 -12.84
CA TYR A 74 11.84 -7.38 -14.10
C TYR A 74 12.74 -6.16 -13.92
N ASN A 75 12.50 -5.31 -12.91
CA ASN A 75 13.39 -4.19 -12.59
C ASN A 75 14.83 -4.65 -12.28
N GLN A 76 14.99 -5.74 -11.55
CA GLN A 76 16.31 -6.33 -11.25
C GLN A 76 17.00 -6.87 -12.51
N GLU A 77 16.24 -7.42 -13.46
CA GLU A 77 16.78 -7.93 -14.73
C GLU A 77 17.25 -6.80 -15.66
N ILE A 78 16.46 -5.74 -15.81
CA ILE A 78 16.80 -4.63 -16.72
C ILE A 78 17.78 -3.62 -16.10
N ALA A 79 17.83 -3.55 -14.77
CA ALA A 79 18.64 -2.60 -14.02
C ALA A 79 19.25 -3.26 -12.75
N PRO A 80 20.22 -4.18 -12.92
CA PRO A 80 20.76 -4.99 -11.82
C PRO A 80 21.49 -4.20 -10.73
N ASN A 81 21.86 -2.95 -10.99
CA ASN A 81 22.48 -2.04 -10.03
C ASN A 81 21.47 -1.01 -9.46
N GLY A 82 20.17 -1.25 -9.62
CA GLY A 82 19.11 -0.31 -9.27
C GLY A 82 18.75 0.67 -10.41
N GLY A 83 17.64 1.39 -10.23
CA GLY A 83 17.13 2.37 -11.19
C GLY A 83 16.07 1.84 -12.16
N GLY A 84 15.55 0.63 -11.96
CA GLY A 84 14.46 0.07 -12.77
C GLY A 84 13.17 0.88 -12.61
N MET A 85 12.53 1.24 -13.72
CA MET A 85 11.37 2.14 -13.72
C MET A 85 10.04 1.46 -13.99
N GLN A 86 10.00 0.12 -14.06
CA GLN A 86 8.75 -0.63 -14.17
C GLN A 86 7.89 -0.34 -12.94
N ARG A 87 6.71 0.21 -13.17
CA ARG A 87 5.72 0.52 -12.14
C ARG A 87 4.72 -0.63 -11.97
N LYS A 88 4.09 -1.01 -13.08
CA LYS A 88 2.96 -1.94 -13.15
C LYS A 88 3.39 -3.39 -12.89
N ASN A 89 2.44 -4.31 -12.82
CA ASN A 89 2.77 -5.74 -12.88
C ASN A 89 3.33 -6.14 -14.27
N ARG A 90 3.49 -7.43 -14.56
CA ARG A 90 4.11 -7.91 -15.81
C ARG A 90 3.14 -8.54 -16.81
N ARG A 91 1.83 -8.30 -16.66
CA ARG A 91 0.85 -8.76 -17.64
C ARG A 91 1.03 -8.00 -18.96
N GLU A 92 1.16 -8.71 -20.07
CA GLU A 92 1.30 -8.10 -21.39
C GLU A 92 0.04 -7.28 -21.76
N THR A 93 0.20 -6.00 -22.06
CA THR A 93 -0.90 -5.08 -22.38
C THR A 93 -0.59 -4.08 -23.51
N CYS A 94 0.68 -3.89 -23.86
CA CYS A 94 1.17 -2.84 -24.74
C CYS A 94 2.20 -3.35 -25.77
N ASN A 95 1.93 -4.50 -26.40
CA ASN A 95 2.72 -5.08 -27.51
C ASN A 95 4.25 -5.11 -27.29
N GLY A 96 4.72 -5.19 -26.04
CA GLY A 96 6.14 -5.27 -25.69
C GLY A 96 6.91 -3.96 -25.74
N ASP A 97 6.26 -2.79 -25.91
CA ASP A 97 6.93 -1.48 -26.04
C ASP A 97 7.41 -0.88 -24.69
N GLY A 98 7.43 -1.69 -23.62
CA GLY A 98 8.10 -1.36 -22.36
C GLY A 98 7.22 -0.76 -21.27
N ALA A 99 5.93 -0.55 -21.53
CA ALA A 99 4.91 -0.15 -20.54
C ALA A 99 3.83 -1.23 -20.39
N ASP A 100 4.23 -2.50 -20.33
CA ASP A 100 3.30 -3.60 -20.06
C ASP A 100 2.89 -3.63 -18.60
N GLY A 101 1.66 -4.11 -18.37
CA GLY A 101 1.12 -4.39 -17.05
C GLY A 101 -0.12 -3.56 -16.73
N ILE A 102 -0.66 -3.84 -15.56
CA ILE A 102 -1.75 -3.09 -14.93
C ILE A 102 -1.16 -2.39 -13.71
N ASP A 103 -1.56 -1.14 -13.49
CA ASP A 103 -1.28 -0.46 -12.24
C ASP A 103 -2.13 -1.09 -11.14
N LEU A 104 -1.48 -1.87 -10.26
CA LEU A 104 -2.17 -2.61 -9.21
C LEU A 104 -2.91 -1.65 -8.26
N ASN A 105 -2.42 -0.41 -8.07
CA ASN A 105 -3.10 0.58 -7.25
C ASN A 105 -4.13 1.41 -8.04
N ARG A 106 -4.61 0.90 -9.18
CA ARG A 106 -5.80 1.38 -9.92
C ARG A 106 -6.80 0.25 -10.20
N ASN A 107 -6.56 -0.94 -9.65
CA ASN A 107 -7.29 -2.17 -9.96
C ASN A 107 -8.20 -2.66 -8.83
N TYR A 108 -8.47 -1.85 -7.81
CA TYR A 108 -9.44 -2.15 -6.74
C TYR A 108 -10.85 -1.69 -7.12
N SER A 109 -11.89 -2.27 -6.50
CA SER A 109 -13.27 -2.11 -6.97
C SER A 109 -13.96 -0.79 -6.61
N PHE A 110 -13.51 -0.09 -5.57
CA PHE A 110 -14.18 1.13 -5.13
C PHE A 110 -13.85 2.30 -6.07
N MET A 111 -14.89 2.88 -6.66
CA MET A 111 -14.79 3.93 -7.70
C MET A 111 -13.89 3.54 -8.89
N TRP A 112 -13.76 2.24 -9.19
CA TRP A 112 -12.92 1.77 -10.29
C TRP A 112 -13.33 2.39 -11.63
N GLY A 113 -12.39 3.03 -12.33
CA GLY A 113 -12.66 3.62 -13.64
C GLY A 113 -13.77 4.67 -13.63
N LEU A 114 -13.94 5.37 -12.50
CA LEU A 114 -14.88 6.48 -12.34
C LEU A 114 -14.76 7.51 -13.48
N ASP A 115 -13.52 7.81 -13.84
CA ASP A 115 -13.14 8.67 -14.97
C ASP A 115 -11.79 8.24 -15.56
N ASP A 116 -11.39 8.93 -16.64
CA ASP A 116 -10.10 8.75 -17.31
C ASP A 116 -9.01 9.73 -16.84
N GLN A 117 -9.17 10.35 -15.66
CA GLN A 117 -8.17 11.24 -15.05
C GLN A 117 -7.43 10.54 -13.90
N GLY A 118 -8.15 9.87 -13.00
CA GLY A 118 -7.54 9.17 -11.85
C GLY A 118 -6.86 7.85 -12.21
N SER A 119 -7.23 7.27 -13.36
CA SER A 119 -6.63 6.08 -13.96
C SER A 119 -6.88 6.08 -15.47
N SER A 120 -6.28 5.16 -16.24
CA SER A 120 -6.42 5.12 -17.70
C SER A 120 -7.03 3.81 -18.22
N PRO A 121 -7.87 3.84 -19.28
CA PRO A 121 -8.30 2.63 -19.99
C PRO A 121 -7.31 2.18 -21.07
N ASP A 122 -6.25 2.95 -21.34
CA ASP A 122 -5.23 2.61 -22.33
C ASP A 122 -4.24 1.60 -21.73
N GLY A 123 -4.13 0.42 -22.35
CA GLY A 123 -3.23 -0.66 -21.95
C GLY A 123 -1.75 -0.26 -21.90
N CYS A 124 -1.37 0.81 -22.60
CA CYS A 124 -0.02 1.37 -22.63
C CYS A 124 0.25 2.43 -21.55
N SER A 125 -0.77 2.86 -20.80
CA SER A 125 -0.59 3.86 -19.74
C SER A 125 0.11 3.28 -18.51
N GLU A 126 0.96 4.09 -17.86
CA GLU A 126 1.54 3.79 -16.54
C GLU A 126 0.47 3.62 -15.44
N THR A 127 -0.72 4.19 -15.65
CA THR A 127 -1.88 4.12 -14.74
C THR A 127 -3.01 3.28 -15.33
N TYR A 128 -2.69 2.33 -16.22
CA TYR A 128 -3.69 1.43 -16.81
C TYR A 128 -4.44 0.65 -15.72
N ARG A 129 -5.77 0.83 -15.66
CA ARG A 129 -6.63 0.30 -14.59
C ARG A 129 -7.00 -1.19 -14.70
N GLY A 130 -6.59 -1.83 -15.79
CA GLY A 130 -6.99 -3.20 -16.13
C GLY A 130 -8.32 -3.28 -16.88
N THR A 131 -8.79 -4.51 -17.10
CA THR A 131 -10.02 -4.80 -17.86
C THR A 131 -11.28 -4.78 -16.99
N GLY A 132 -11.10 -4.78 -15.67
CA GLY A 132 -12.13 -4.73 -14.65
C GLY A 132 -11.46 -4.62 -13.27
N PRO A 133 -12.24 -4.33 -12.20
CA PRO A 133 -11.71 -4.39 -10.86
C PRO A 133 -11.26 -5.81 -10.54
N PHE A 134 -10.14 -5.94 -9.83
CA PHE A 134 -9.50 -7.20 -9.46
C PHE A 134 -9.20 -8.11 -10.66
N SER A 135 -8.91 -7.52 -11.83
CA SER A 135 -8.55 -8.30 -13.04
C SER A 135 -7.20 -9.00 -12.91
N GLU A 136 -6.37 -8.55 -11.98
CA GLU A 136 -5.03 -9.05 -11.75
C GLU A 136 -5.01 -10.07 -10.60
N PRO A 137 -4.24 -11.16 -10.72
CA PRO A 137 -4.16 -12.18 -9.67
C PRO A 137 -3.66 -11.62 -8.34
N GLU A 138 -2.81 -10.58 -8.36
CA GLU A 138 -2.28 -9.92 -7.17
C GLU A 138 -3.40 -9.22 -6.38
N THR A 139 -4.16 -8.33 -7.03
CA THR A 139 -5.27 -7.59 -6.38
C THR A 139 -6.46 -8.50 -6.07
N SER A 140 -6.72 -9.52 -6.90
CA SER A 140 -7.70 -10.55 -6.58
C SER A 140 -7.30 -11.32 -5.31
N ALA A 141 -6.04 -11.71 -5.15
CA ALA A 141 -5.57 -12.36 -3.93
C ALA A 141 -5.67 -11.42 -2.71
N MET A 142 -5.38 -10.13 -2.86
CA MET A 142 -5.55 -9.15 -1.78
C MET A 142 -7.02 -9.02 -1.36
N SER A 143 -7.95 -9.01 -2.32
CA SER A 143 -9.38 -8.93 -2.00
C SER A 143 -9.84 -10.11 -1.14
N VAL A 144 -9.46 -11.33 -1.54
CA VAL A 144 -9.75 -12.55 -0.78
C VAL A 144 -9.09 -12.54 0.59
N PHE A 145 -7.86 -12.03 0.70
CA PHE A 145 -7.14 -11.94 1.96
C PHE A 145 -7.83 -10.99 2.94
N VAL A 146 -8.15 -9.76 2.54
CA VAL A 146 -8.87 -8.82 3.41
C VAL A 146 -10.26 -9.32 3.80
N GLU A 147 -10.98 -10.02 2.90
CA GLU A 147 -12.28 -10.62 3.22
C GLU A 147 -12.23 -11.76 4.25
N GLN A 148 -11.05 -12.36 4.45
CA GLN A 148 -10.84 -13.46 5.39
C GLN A 148 -10.35 -13.01 6.78
N HIS A 149 -10.11 -11.72 6.94
CA HIS A 149 -9.46 -11.13 8.11
C HIS A 149 -10.28 -9.94 8.64
N ASN A 150 -10.09 -9.59 9.91
CA ASN A 150 -10.75 -8.43 10.51
C ASN A 150 -9.74 -7.33 10.84
N PHE A 151 -9.34 -6.57 9.81
CA PHE A 151 -8.37 -5.48 9.96
C PHE A 151 -9.06 -4.17 10.37
N PRO A 152 -8.86 -3.65 11.60
CA PRO A 152 -9.21 -2.26 11.90
C PRO A 152 -8.33 -1.23 11.18
N ILE A 153 -7.05 -1.56 10.93
CA ILE A 153 -6.07 -0.65 10.33
C ILE A 153 -5.26 -1.38 9.25
N ALA A 154 -4.96 -0.67 8.16
CA ALA A 154 -4.06 -1.14 7.11
C ALA A 154 -3.10 -0.03 6.65
N LEU A 155 -1.88 -0.40 6.28
CA LEU A 155 -0.88 0.53 5.72
C LEU A 155 -0.35 -0.02 4.40
N ASN A 156 -0.67 0.68 3.31
CA ASN A 156 -0.22 0.37 1.96
C ASN A 156 1.00 1.24 1.62
N TYR A 157 2.21 0.73 1.87
CA TYR A 157 3.44 1.47 1.68
C TYR A 157 3.78 1.66 0.19
N HIS A 158 4.11 2.90 -0.13
CA HIS A 158 4.57 3.40 -1.41
C HIS A 158 5.84 4.23 -1.21
N SER A 159 6.47 4.65 -2.30
CA SER A 159 7.50 5.71 -2.27
C SER A 159 7.37 6.55 -3.54
N TYR A 160 7.51 7.86 -3.51
CA TYR A 160 8.08 8.71 -2.46
C TYR A 160 7.21 9.95 -2.28
N SER A 161 7.40 10.71 -1.20
CA SER A 161 7.12 12.15 -1.04
C SER A 161 7.12 12.64 0.42
N ASN A 162 7.41 11.79 1.41
CA ASN A 162 7.24 12.06 2.84
C ASN A 162 5.80 12.43 3.19
N LEU A 163 4.84 11.64 2.69
CA LEU A 163 3.42 11.84 2.93
C LEU A 163 2.81 10.66 3.68
N LEU A 164 1.75 10.93 4.43
CA LEU A 164 0.83 9.92 4.92
C LEU A 164 -0.56 10.27 4.38
N LEU A 165 -1.04 9.49 3.42
CA LEU A 165 -2.31 9.75 2.78
C LEU A 165 -3.42 8.91 3.41
N TYR A 166 -4.61 9.49 3.54
CA TYR A 166 -5.84 8.79 3.89
C TYR A 166 -6.94 9.02 2.83
N PRO A 167 -7.99 8.17 2.78
CA PRO A 167 -9.09 8.30 1.82
C PRO A 167 -9.86 9.62 1.93
N PHE A 168 -10.54 10.09 0.90
CA PHE A 168 -10.66 9.46 -0.41
C PHE A 168 -9.67 10.02 -1.44
N GLY A 169 -9.13 9.13 -2.26
CA GLY A 169 -8.26 9.43 -3.40
C GLY A 169 -9.03 10.00 -4.60
N TYR A 170 -10.31 9.64 -4.77
CA TYR A 170 -11.05 9.90 -6.02
C TYR A 170 -11.72 11.28 -6.14
N THR A 171 -11.77 12.07 -5.07
CA THR A 171 -12.53 13.32 -5.05
C THR A 171 -11.97 14.36 -4.10
N TYR A 172 -12.01 15.64 -4.49
CA TYR A 172 -11.67 16.77 -3.61
C TYR A 172 -12.74 17.02 -2.55
N ASP A 173 -14.02 16.84 -2.90
CA ASP A 173 -15.14 16.98 -1.97
C ASP A 173 -15.29 15.69 -1.17
N ASN A 174 -14.30 15.36 -0.34
CA ASN A 174 -14.19 14.11 0.41
C ASN A 174 -15.52 13.82 1.17
N PRO A 175 -16.32 12.82 0.75
CA PRO A 175 -17.66 12.57 1.28
C PRO A 175 -17.65 11.66 2.52
N MET A 176 -16.47 11.43 3.11
CA MET A 176 -16.31 10.68 4.35
C MET A 176 -17.15 11.30 5.48
N GLU A 177 -17.77 10.45 6.29
CA GLU A 177 -18.51 10.89 7.47
C GLU A 177 -17.57 11.59 8.47
N GLU A 178 -18.06 12.64 9.13
CA GLU A 178 -17.22 13.52 9.96
C GLU A 178 -16.53 12.77 11.11
N GLU A 179 -17.20 11.77 11.70
CA GLU A 179 -16.65 10.95 12.79
C GLU A 179 -15.45 10.10 12.34
N ASP A 180 -15.57 9.45 11.17
CA ASP A 180 -14.48 8.67 10.59
C ASP A 180 -13.34 9.57 10.14
N LEU A 181 -13.65 10.73 9.54
CA LEU A 181 -12.63 11.70 9.13
C LEU A 181 -11.82 12.20 10.32
N ASN A 182 -12.48 12.52 11.44
CA ASN A 182 -11.79 12.91 12.67
C ASN A 182 -10.90 11.78 13.18
N THR A 183 -11.37 10.53 13.15
CA THR A 183 -10.59 9.35 13.53
C THR A 183 -9.34 9.18 12.65
N PHE A 184 -9.49 9.33 11.32
CA PHE A 184 -8.37 9.29 10.37
C PHE A 184 -7.32 10.36 10.68
N ILE A 185 -7.77 11.58 11.00
CA ILE A 185 -6.88 12.70 11.31
C ILE A 185 -6.16 12.47 12.64
N GLU A 186 -6.86 12.02 13.69
CA GLU A 186 -6.26 11.76 15.01
C GLU A 186 -5.20 10.65 14.95
N ILE A 187 -5.52 9.50 14.36
CA ILE A 187 -4.56 8.40 14.16
C ILE A 187 -3.40 8.86 13.27
N GLY A 188 -3.71 9.58 12.19
CA GLY A 188 -2.71 10.07 11.24
C GLY A 188 -1.71 11.03 11.89
N GLN A 189 -2.17 11.92 12.78
CA GLN A 189 -1.31 12.87 13.50
C GLN A 189 -0.32 12.15 14.42
N GLU A 190 -0.74 11.08 15.08
CA GLU A 190 0.14 10.24 15.90
C GLU A 190 1.18 9.51 15.02
N LEU A 191 0.76 8.95 13.89
CA LEU A 191 1.65 8.25 12.95
C LEU A 191 2.75 9.16 12.36
N VAL A 192 2.46 10.45 12.17
CA VAL A 192 3.44 11.41 11.63
C VAL A 192 4.21 12.19 12.69
N SER A 193 3.91 11.99 13.98
CA SER A 193 4.48 12.76 15.08
C SER A 193 6.01 12.68 15.18
N VAL A 194 6.59 11.56 14.73
CA VAL A 194 8.04 11.31 14.78
C VAL A 194 8.72 11.60 13.44
N ASN A 195 8.11 11.19 12.32
CA ASN A 195 8.73 11.31 10.99
C ASN A 195 8.47 12.67 10.32
N GLY A 196 7.48 13.43 10.79
CA GLY A 196 7.11 14.74 10.23
C GLY A 196 6.53 14.68 8.81
N TYR A 197 5.96 13.53 8.40
CA TYR A 197 5.31 13.39 7.11
C TYR A 197 4.07 14.31 7.03
N GLU A 198 3.78 14.82 5.84
CA GLU A 198 2.58 15.62 5.62
C GLU A 198 1.35 14.70 5.52
N LEU A 199 0.36 14.96 6.37
CA LEU A 199 -0.87 14.18 6.49
C LEU A 199 -2.00 14.86 5.68
N GLY A 200 -2.67 14.10 4.81
CA GLY A 200 -3.76 14.65 4.00
C GLY A 200 -4.38 13.64 3.04
N THR A 201 -5.27 14.10 2.17
CA THR A 201 -5.83 13.26 1.11
C THR A 201 -4.91 13.24 -0.11
N GLY A 202 -5.05 12.22 -0.96
CA GLY A 202 -4.38 12.18 -2.27
C GLY A 202 -4.64 13.43 -3.12
N PRO A 203 -5.90 13.85 -3.33
CA PRO A 203 -6.25 15.07 -4.06
C PRO A 203 -5.59 16.35 -3.53
N ASP A 204 -5.53 16.54 -2.21
CA ASP A 204 -5.00 17.77 -1.61
C ASP A 204 -3.47 17.86 -1.68
N LEU A 205 -2.78 16.74 -1.49
CA LEU A 205 -1.31 16.69 -1.41
C LEU A 205 -0.64 16.27 -2.72
N LEU A 206 -1.34 15.53 -3.58
CA LEU A 206 -0.86 15.00 -4.84
C LEU A 206 -1.84 15.33 -5.98
N TYR A 207 -2.72 14.38 -6.27
CA TYR A 207 -3.69 14.42 -7.35
C TYR A 207 -4.78 13.35 -7.13
N PRO A 208 -5.98 13.52 -7.73
CA PRO A 208 -7.03 12.52 -7.66
C PRO A 208 -6.66 11.21 -8.37
N VAL A 209 -7.06 10.09 -7.77
CA VAL A 209 -6.85 8.72 -8.26
C VAL A 209 -8.10 7.90 -8.06
N ASN A 210 -8.32 6.84 -8.84
CA ASN A 210 -9.49 5.97 -8.64
C ASN A 210 -9.14 4.49 -8.77
N GLY A 211 -9.88 3.63 -8.05
CA GLY A 211 -9.60 2.19 -7.95
C GLY A 211 -8.34 1.85 -7.14
N GLU A 212 -8.01 2.65 -6.12
CA GLU A 212 -6.81 2.45 -5.28
C GLU A 212 -7.15 1.70 -3.97
N ALA A 213 -6.14 1.17 -3.30
CA ALA A 213 -6.29 0.20 -2.22
C ALA A 213 -6.96 0.80 -0.97
N CYS A 214 -6.54 1.99 -0.52
CA CYS A 214 -7.05 2.59 0.71
C CYS A 214 -8.52 3.02 0.56
N ASP A 215 -8.88 3.62 -0.58
CA ASP A 215 -10.27 3.91 -0.94
C ASP A 215 -11.17 2.67 -0.89
N TRP A 216 -10.69 1.52 -1.37
CA TRP A 216 -11.45 0.27 -1.32
C TRP A 216 -11.53 -0.31 0.10
N MET A 217 -10.41 -0.36 0.83
CA MET A 217 -10.37 -0.87 2.20
C MET A 217 -11.31 -0.06 3.11
N TYR A 218 -11.31 1.26 3.02
CA TYR A 218 -12.25 2.08 3.78
C TYR A 218 -13.67 2.02 3.19
N GLY A 219 -13.84 2.33 1.90
CA GLY A 219 -15.15 2.49 1.28
C GLY A 219 -16.00 1.22 1.18
N VAL A 220 -15.38 0.04 1.23
CA VAL A 220 -16.10 -1.25 1.22
C VAL A 220 -16.08 -1.95 2.57
N HIS A 221 -14.97 -1.87 3.31
CA HIS A 221 -14.76 -2.66 4.54
C HIS A 221 -14.70 -1.84 5.83
N GLY A 222 -14.71 -0.51 5.75
CA GLY A 222 -14.61 0.37 6.92
C GLY A 222 -13.24 0.33 7.62
N ILE A 223 -12.19 -0.12 6.91
CA ILE A 223 -10.83 -0.23 7.43
C ILE A 223 -10.18 1.16 7.41
N PHE A 224 -9.54 1.57 8.51
CA PHE A 224 -8.75 2.80 8.56
C PHE A 224 -7.40 2.58 7.86
N ALA A 225 -7.44 2.69 6.52
CA ALA A 225 -6.31 2.40 5.64
C ALA A 225 -5.53 3.67 5.28
N TYR A 226 -4.19 3.60 5.31
CA TYR A 226 -3.30 4.70 4.96
C TYR A 226 -2.30 4.33 3.87
N THR A 227 -1.84 5.34 3.13
CA THR A 227 -0.76 5.23 2.15
C THR A 227 0.44 6.03 2.61
N PRO A 228 1.44 5.42 3.27
CA PRO A 228 2.73 6.05 3.49
C PRO A 228 3.52 6.17 2.18
N GLU A 229 3.94 7.38 1.81
CA GLU A 229 4.83 7.66 0.68
C GLU A 229 6.25 7.92 1.20
N VAL A 230 7.05 6.85 1.30
CA VAL A 230 8.32 6.89 2.03
C VAL A 230 9.45 7.58 1.26
N GLY A 231 10.22 8.39 1.97
CA GLY A 231 11.34 9.14 1.40
C GLY A 231 10.91 10.41 0.68
N SER A 232 11.83 11.35 0.54
CA SER A 232 11.58 12.65 -0.08
C SER A 232 11.68 12.60 -1.60
N SER A 233 11.27 13.69 -2.26
CA SER A 233 11.51 13.87 -3.69
C SER A 233 13.00 13.90 -4.08
N GLN A 234 13.91 14.13 -3.14
CA GLN A 234 15.36 14.08 -3.39
C GLN A 234 15.89 12.65 -3.39
N ASP A 235 15.25 11.76 -2.64
CA ASP A 235 15.59 10.33 -2.56
C ASP A 235 15.09 9.60 -3.82
N GLY A 236 13.91 9.99 -4.30
CA GLY A 236 13.28 9.37 -5.46
C GLY A 236 12.92 7.90 -5.22
N PHE A 237 12.86 7.12 -6.29
CA PHE A 237 12.48 5.70 -6.24
C PHE A 237 13.62 4.77 -5.78
N TRP A 238 14.87 5.15 -6.03
CA TRP A 238 16.06 4.32 -5.82
C TRP A 238 17.16 5.10 -5.06
N PRO A 239 16.95 5.42 -3.78
CA PRO A 239 17.97 6.08 -2.97
C PRO A 239 19.20 5.18 -2.77
N SER A 240 20.38 5.82 -2.65
CA SER A 240 21.70 5.19 -2.55
C SER A 240 22.20 5.01 -1.13
#